data_AF-A0A971F0G2-F1
#
_entry.id   AF-A0A971F0G2-F1
#
_cell.length_a   1.000
_cell.length_b   1.000
_cell.length_c   1.000
_cell.angle_alpha   90.00
_cell.angle_beta   90.00
_cell.angle_gamma   90.00
#
_symmetry.space_group_name_H-M   'P 1'
#
loop_
_entity.id
_entity.type
_entity.pdbx_description
1 polymer ?
#
loop_
_entity_poly.entity_id
_entity_poly.type
_entity_poly.pdbx_seq_one_letter_code
_entity_poly.pdbx_strand_id
1 'polypeptide(L)'
;GTDINAGYTFLSGIEKQDEWVYRHVTFNEDEYIRNLEYLSKISDLCRQEEIELVFFIAPSFSRVEPSYLNRLSLDISALGYANYSDHNILYPQDNIDKSSHFFDILHFNCYGAKKYSEFLSELFVSDYGLSETEGENTALWQARADNFLYMLMQ
;
A
#
# COMPACT_ATOMS: atom_id res chain seq x y z
N GLY A 1 -1.73 25.84 -2.52
CA GLY A 1 -0.36 25.82 -2.01
C GLY A 1 0.26 24.47 -2.33
N THR A 2 1.58 24.36 -2.34
CA THR A 2 2.23 23.06 -2.52
C THR A 2 1.94 22.17 -1.31
N ASP A 3 1.47 20.96 -1.55
CA ASP A 3 1.26 19.97 -0.49
C ASP A 3 2.63 19.45 -0.01
N ILE A 4 2.99 19.82 1.22
CA ILE A 4 4.25 19.44 1.88
C ILE A 4 4.28 17.97 2.31
N ASN A 5 3.12 17.30 2.33
CA ASN A 5 3.04 15.89 2.66
C ASN A 5 2.89 15.00 1.42
N ALA A 6 2.65 15.57 0.23
CA ALA A 6 2.40 14.79 -0.99
C ALA A 6 1.32 13.71 -0.80
N GLY A 7 0.22 14.05 -0.12
CA GLY A 7 -0.87 13.14 0.22
C GLY A 7 -0.59 12.23 1.42
N TYR A 8 0.59 12.29 2.03
CA TYR A 8 0.92 11.48 3.20
C TYR A 8 0.18 11.97 4.46
N THR A 9 -0.39 11.03 5.22
CA THR A 9 -0.96 11.31 6.54
C THR A 9 0.01 10.82 7.61
N PHE A 10 0.59 11.75 8.38
CA PHE A 10 1.53 11.41 9.44
C PHE A 10 0.78 10.82 10.65
N LEU A 11 1.09 9.58 10.99
CA LEU A 11 0.56 8.86 12.14
C LEU A 11 1.73 8.39 13.00
N SER A 12 1.93 8.95 14.20
CA SER A 12 3.00 8.55 15.12
C SER A 12 2.52 7.69 16.29
N GLY A 13 1.20 7.52 16.44
CA GLY A 13 0.62 6.64 17.45
C GLY A 13 1.15 5.22 17.33
N ILE A 14 1.40 4.58 18.47
CA ILE A 14 1.85 3.19 18.55
C ILE A 14 0.75 2.38 19.23
N GLU A 15 0.20 1.44 18.49
CA GLU A 15 -0.64 0.37 19.02
C GLU A 15 0.08 -0.95 18.84
N LYS A 16 0.48 -1.56 19.97
CA LYS A 16 1.10 -2.88 19.96
C LYS A 16 0.13 -3.90 19.41
N GLN A 17 0.62 -4.69 18.44
CA GLN A 17 -0.09 -5.81 17.86
C GLN A 17 0.39 -7.14 18.48
N ASP A 18 -0.51 -8.11 18.57
CA ASP A 18 -0.21 -9.45 19.09
C ASP A 18 -0.04 -10.46 17.94
N GLU A 19 -1.00 -11.36 17.72
CA GLU A 19 -1.05 -12.24 16.56
C GLU A 19 -2.02 -11.67 15.53
N TRP A 20 -1.77 -11.96 14.26
CA TRP A 20 -2.72 -11.57 13.22
C TRP A 20 -4.01 -12.40 13.35
N VAL A 21 -5.11 -11.79 12.95
CA VAL A 21 -6.44 -12.41 12.94
C VAL A 21 -7.08 -12.25 11.56
N TYR A 22 -7.97 -13.17 11.21
CA TYR A 22 -8.87 -12.91 10.08
C TYR A 22 -9.97 -11.94 10.52
N ARG A 23 -10.11 -10.86 9.77
CA ARG A 23 -11.12 -9.85 10.02
C ARG A 23 -12.48 -10.37 9.62
N HIS A 24 -13.50 -10.04 10.41
CA HIS A 24 -14.87 -10.33 10.01
C HIS A 24 -15.25 -9.46 8.80
N VAL A 25 -15.55 -10.10 7.68
CA VAL A 25 -16.02 -9.43 6.47
C VAL A 25 -17.53 -9.64 6.37
N THR A 26 -18.30 -8.56 6.48
CA THR A 26 -19.70 -8.56 6.06
C THR A 26 -19.73 -8.37 4.56
N PHE A 27 -19.80 -9.47 3.81
CA PHE A 27 -19.78 -9.41 2.35
C PHE A 27 -21.06 -8.75 1.81
N ASN A 28 -20.88 -7.71 1.02
CA ASN A 28 -21.94 -7.04 0.29
C ASN A 28 -21.67 -7.19 -1.21
N GLU A 29 -22.51 -7.96 -1.89
CA GLU A 29 -22.33 -8.28 -3.31
C GLU A 29 -22.46 -7.06 -4.22
N ASP A 30 -23.42 -6.18 -3.95
CA ASP A 30 -23.64 -4.96 -4.75
C ASP A 30 -22.43 -4.01 -4.64
N GLU A 31 -21.89 -3.86 -3.43
CA GLU A 31 -20.69 -3.06 -3.21
C GLU A 31 -19.45 -3.70 -3.86
N TYR A 32 -19.33 -5.01 -3.80
CA TYR A 32 -18.24 -5.74 -4.45
C TYR A 32 -18.27 -5.56 -5.97
N ILE A 33 -19.43 -5.74 -6.60
CA ILE A 33 -19.62 -5.54 -8.05
C ILE A 33 -19.30 -4.10 -8.43
N ARG A 34 -19.82 -3.12 -7.68
CA ARG A 34 -19.51 -1.70 -7.90
C ARG A 34 -18.00 -1.42 -7.82
N ASN A 35 -17.31 -2.01 -6.84
CA ASN A 35 -15.86 -1.83 -6.71
C ASN A 35 -15.10 -2.47 -7.89
N LEU A 36 -15.53 -3.65 -8.37
CA LEU A 36 -14.96 -4.25 -9.58
C LEU A 36 -15.19 -3.39 -10.82
N GLU A 37 -16.35 -2.73 -10.97
CA GLU A 37 -16.59 -1.79 -12.07
C GLU A 37 -15.60 -0.61 -12.04
N TYR A 38 -15.28 -0.08 -10.86
CA TYR A 38 -14.28 0.97 -10.73
C TYR A 38 -12.85 0.47 -10.99
N LEU A 39 -12.51 -0.75 -10.55
CA LEU A 39 -11.24 -1.37 -10.89
C LEU A 39 -11.09 -1.56 -12.41
N SER A 40 -12.16 -1.94 -13.11
CA SER A 40 -12.17 -2.00 -14.58
C SER A 40 -11.92 -0.63 -15.20
N LYS A 41 -12.58 0.44 -14.71
CA LYS A 41 -12.37 1.81 -15.21
C LYS A 41 -10.94 2.30 -15.01
N ILE A 42 -10.34 1.99 -13.86
CA ILE A 42 -8.92 2.30 -13.58
C ILE A 42 -8.02 1.51 -14.53
N SER A 43 -8.29 0.23 -14.72
CA SER A 43 -7.52 -0.64 -15.64
C SER A 43 -7.59 -0.15 -17.08
N ASP A 44 -8.77 0.27 -17.54
CA ASP A 44 -8.95 0.82 -18.89
C ASP A 44 -8.22 2.16 -19.06
N LEU A 45 -8.26 3.05 -18.07
CA LEU A 45 -7.51 4.30 -18.09
C LEU A 45 -6.00 4.04 -18.12
N CYS A 46 -5.49 3.18 -17.23
CA CYS A 46 -4.08 2.82 -17.22
C CYS A 46 -3.63 2.22 -18.56
N ARG A 47 -4.45 1.37 -19.18
CA ARG A 47 -4.17 0.83 -20.51
C ARG A 47 -4.16 1.92 -21.60
N GLN A 48 -5.08 2.88 -21.54
CA GLN A 48 -5.15 3.99 -22.50
C GLN A 48 -3.95 4.93 -22.40
N GLU A 49 -3.46 5.17 -21.18
CA GLU A 49 -2.35 6.07 -20.88
C GLU A 49 -0.99 5.35 -20.80
N GLU A 50 -0.94 4.07 -21.18
CA GLU A 50 0.26 3.23 -21.13
C GLU A 50 0.92 3.16 -19.74
N ILE A 51 0.11 3.20 -18.67
CA ILE A 51 0.52 3.12 -17.26
C ILE A 51 0.46 1.66 -16.81
N GLU A 52 1.59 1.11 -16.38
CA GLU A 52 1.59 -0.22 -15.75
C GLU A 52 0.80 -0.20 -14.44
N LEU A 53 -0.25 -1.02 -14.38
CA LEU A 53 -1.12 -1.12 -13.22
C LEU A 53 -0.73 -2.31 -12.33
N VAL A 54 -0.55 -2.04 -11.04
CA VAL A 54 -0.20 -3.03 -10.02
C VAL A 54 -1.18 -2.91 -8.86
N PHE A 55 -1.79 -4.04 -8.50
CA PHE A 55 -2.61 -4.19 -7.30
C PHE A 55 -1.84 -4.96 -6.24
N PHE A 56 -2.01 -4.58 -4.97
CA PHE A 56 -1.48 -5.37 -3.88
C PHE A 56 -2.36 -5.27 -2.63
N ILE A 57 -2.26 -6.30 -1.77
CA ILE A 57 -2.83 -6.27 -0.42
C ILE A 57 -1.77 -5.73 0.53
N ALA A 58 -2.03 -4.58 1.14
CA ALA A 58 -1.13 -4.00 2.13
C ALA A 58 -0.97 -4.92 3.37
N PRO A 59 0.23 -4.97 4.00
CA PRO A 59 0.42 -5.71 5.23
C PRO A 59 -0.50 -5.22 6.35
N SER A 60 -1.16 -6.13 7.05
CA SER A 60 -2.01 -5.81 8.20
C SER A 60 -2.08 -6.97 9.19
N PHE A 61 -2.41 -6.67 10.45
CA PHE A 61 -2.70 -7.69 11.47
C PHE A 61 -4.17 -8.15 11.43
N SER A 62 -5.04 -7.38 10.79
CA SER A 62 -6.42 -7.74 10.51
C SER A 62 -6.53 -8.21 9.05
N ARG A 63 -6.26 -9.49 8.80
CA ARG A 63 -6.11 -10.06 7.45
C ARG A 63 -7.45 -10.46 6.84
N VAL A 64 -7.49 -10.53 5.51
CA VAL A 64 -8.65 -11.05 4.76
C VAL A 64 -8.52 -12.56 4.61
N GLU A 65 -9.63 -13.30 4.69
CA GLU A 65 -9.59 -14.76 4.54
C GLU A 65 -9.14 -15.18 3.12
N PRO A 66 -8.44 -16.32 2.98
CA PRO A 66 -7.93 -16.79 1.69
C PRO A 66 -9.01 -16.99 0.62
N SER A 67 -10.24 -17.34 1.01
CA SER A 67 -11.37 -17.52 0.07
C SER A 67 -11.72 -16.21 -0.66
N TYR A 68 -11.77 -15.09 0.05
CA TYR A 68 -12.00 -13.76 -0.54
C TYR A 68 -10.81 -13.31 -1.36
N LEU A 69 -9.58 -13.55 -0.90
CA LEU A 69 -8.37 -13.21 -1.66
C LEU A 69 -8.28 -14.01 -2.97
N ASN A 70 -8.67 -15.29 -2.94
CA ASN A 70 -8.73 -16.12 -4.14
C ASN A 70 -9.78 -15.60 -5.14
N ARG A 71 -10.99 -15.25 -4.65
CA ARG A 71 -12.01 -14.62 -5.50
C ARG A 71 -11.49 -13.33 -6.13
N LEU A 72 -10.95 -12.42 -5.31
CA LEU A 72 -10.40 -11.14 -5.77
C LEU A 72 -9.28 -11.33 -6.80
N SER A 73 -8.39 -12.30 -6.59
CA SER A 73 -7.31 -12.62 -7.51
C SER A 73 -7.84 -13.09 -8.87
N LEU A 74 -8.86 -13.95 -8.89
CA LEU A 74 -9.51 -14.40 -10.12
C LEU A 74 -10.20 -13.25 -10.85
N ASP A 75 -10.93 -12.40 -10.12
CA ASP A 75 -11.66 -11.27 -10.68
C ASP A 75 -10.71 -10.19 -11.24
N ILE A 76 -9.59 -9.90 -10.55
CA ILE A 76 -8.53 -9.02 -11.07
C ILE A 76 -7.86 -9.64 -12.31
N SER A 77 -7.56 -10.93 -12.29
CA SER A 77 -6.95 -11.63 -13.43
C SER A 77 -7.85 -11.57 -14.67
N ALA A 78 -9.18 -11.64 -14.48
CA ALA A 78 -10.15 -11.54 -15.56
C ALA A 78 -10.21 -10.15 -16.22
N LEU A 79 -9.73 -9.09 -15.56
CA LEU A 79 -9.58 -7.75 -16.17
C LEU A 79 -8.46 -7.72 -17.23
N GLY A 80 -7.57 -8.73 -17.24
CA GLY A 80 -6.55 -8.94 -18.27
C GLY A 80 -5.43 -7.89 -18.30
N TYR A 81 -5.36 -7.02 -17.30
CA TYR A 81 -4.40 -5.92 -17.23
C TYR A 81 -4.17 -5.47 -15.77
N ALA A 82 -3.32 -6.19 -15.03
CA ALA A 82 -2.64 -5.73 -13.82
C ALA A 82 -1.83 -6.88 -13.21
N ASN A 83 -0.76 -6.54 -12.48
CA ASN A 83 -0.15 -7.47 -11.53
C ASN A 83 -0.93 -7.47 -10.21
N TYR A 84 -0.98 -8.60 -9.51
CA TYR A 84 -1.62 -8.72 -8.19
C TYR A 84 -0.75 -9.52 -7.22
N SER A 85 -0.50 -8.98 -6.03
CA SER A 85 0.31 -9.63 -4.99
C SER A 85 -0.24 -9.41 -3.58
N ASP A 86 -0.07 -10.40 -2.71
CA ASP A 86 -0.34 -10.23 -1.28
C ASP A 86 0.96 -9.87 -0.54
N HIS A 87 1.07 -8.63 -0.08
CA HIS A 87 2.28 -8.17 0.61
C HIS A 87 2.33 -8.65 2.07
N ASN A 88 1.28 -9.27 2.61
CA ASN A 88 1.40 -10.04 3.86
C ASN A 88 2.27 -11.30 3.69
N ILE A 89 2.45 -11.76 2.45
CA ILE A 89 3.31 -12.90 2.09
C ILE A 89 4.69 -12.40 1.66
N LEU A 90 4.75 -11.40 0.77
CA LEU A 90 6.02 -10.87 0.23
C LEU A 90 6.82 -10.06 1.27
N TYR A 91 6.14 -9.41 2.22
CA TYR A 91 6.74 -8.69 3.32
C TYR A 91 6.30 -9.31 4.65
N PRO A 92 6.89 -10.47 5.03
CA PRO A 92 6.45 -11.25 6.17
C PRO A 92 6.64 -10.51 7.49
N GLN A 93 5.94 -10.99 8.52
CA GLN A 93 5.88 -10.35 9.84
C GLN A 93 7.25 -10.23 10.53
N ASP A 94 8.24 -11.04 10.16
CA ASP A 94 9.59 -10.94 10.71
C ASP A 94 10.28 -9.61 10.33
N ASN A 95 9.81 -8.93 9.27
CA ASN A 95 10.26 -7.60 8.88
C ASN A 95 9.52 -6.47 9.62
N ILE A 96 8.57 -6.82 10.48
CA ILE A 96 7.63 -5.90 11.12
C ILE A 96 7.80 -5.98 12.64
N ASP A 97 8.19 -4.88 13.28
CA ASP A 97 8.11 -4.77 14.74
C ASP A 97 6.66 -4.51 15.17
N LYS A 98 5.98 -5.58 15.57
CA LYS A 98 4.60 -5.54 16.06
C LYS A 98 4.41 -4.67 17.30
N SER A 99 5.47 -4.33 18.03
CA SER A 99 5.40 -3.46 19.21
C SER A 99 5.45 -1.97 18.89
N SER A 100 5.89 -1.58 17.69
CA SER A 100 6.19 -0.18 17.37
C SER A 100 5.76 0.29 15.98
N HIS A 101 5.43 -0.60 15.03
CA HIS A 101 5.20 -0.21 13.63
C HIS A 101 3.74 0.09 13.24
N PHE A 102 2.76 -0.10 14.12
CA PHE A 102 1.34 0.07 13.79
C PHE A 102 0.69 1.22 14.54
N PHE A 103 -0.21 1.91 13.83
CA PHE A 103 -1.11 2.91 14.40
C PHE A 103 -2.39 2.25 14.92
N ASP A 104 -2.90 1.26 14.20
CA ASP A 104 -4.02 0.40 14.56
C ASP A 104 -3.80 -1.00 13.94
N ILE A 105 -4.74 -1.94 14.12
CA ILE A 105 -4.62 -3.32 13.59
C ILE A 105 -4.56 -3.43 12.04
N LEU A 106 -4.93 -2.36 11.31
CA LEU A 106 -4.99 -2.31 9.85
C LEU A 106 -3.84 -1.52 9.23
N HIS A 107 -3.34 -0.48 9.90
CA HIS A 107 -2.50 0.55 9.30
C HIS A 107 -1.18 0.73 10.03
N PHE A 108 -0.09 0.78 9.26
CA PHE A 108 1.21 1.19 9.78
C PHE A 108 1.17 2.63 10.31
N ASN A 109 1.97 2.88 11.34
CA ASN A 109 2.37 4.24 11.71
C ASN A 109 3.59 4.67 10.87
N CYS A 110 4.17 5.84 11.15
CA CYS A 110 5.31 6.37 10.39
C CYS A 110 6.56 5.47 10.44
N TYR A 111 6.79 4.73 11.53
CA TYR A 111 7.92 3.80 11.66
C TYR A 111 7.73 2.56 10.76
N GLY A 112 6.54 1.96 10.81
CA GLY A 112 6.17 0.85 9.93
C GLY A 112 6.13 1.25 8.47
N ALA A 113 5.54 2.40 8.16
CA ALA A 113 5.46 2.94 6.81
C ALA A 113 6.86 3.20 6.23
N LYS A 114 7.81 3.74 7.02
CA LYS A 114 9.20 3.89 6.58
C LYS A 114 9.81 2.56 6.15
N LYS A 115 9.67 1.52 6.99
CA LYS A 115 10.21 0.18 6.70
C LYS A 115 9.54 -0.49 5.51
N TYR A 116 8.24 -0.32 5.36
CA TYR A 116 7.52 -0.82 4.21
C TYR A 116 7.87 -0.07 2.92
N SER A 117 8.07 1.25 2.98
CA SER A 117 8.51 2.04 1.83
C SER A 117 9.91 1.66 1.35
N GLU A 118 10.83 1.30 2.25
CA GLU A 118 12.15 0.75 1.90
C GLU A 118 11.96 -0.53 1.03
N PHE A 119 11.17 -1.49 1.50
CA PHE A 119 10.84 -2.70 0.73
C PHE A 119 10.16 -2.39 -0.62
N LEU A 120 9.16 -1.50 -0.62
CA LEU A 120 8.42 -1.16 -1.84
C LEU A 120 9.33 -0.49 -2.88
N SER A 121 10.29 0.33 -2.44
CA SER A 121 11.27 0.94 -3.33
C SER A 121 12.20 -0.09 -3.98
N GLU A 122 12.64 -1.10 -3.23
CA GLU A 122 13.44 -2.21 -3.78
C GLU A 122 12.64 -3.00 -4.82
N LEU A 123 11.38 -3.33 -4.52
CA LEU A 123 10.47 -4.03 -5.42
C LEU A 123 10.22 -3.24 -6.71
N PHE A 124 10.02 -1.92 -6.62
CA PHE A 124 9.88 -1.05 -7.79
C PHE A 124 11.11 -1.03 -8.69
N VAL A 125 12.31 -1.06 -8.11
CA VAL A 125 13.55 -1.13 -8.90
C VAL A 125 13.74 -2.53 -9.49
N SER A 126 13.58 -3.60 -8.70
CA SER A 126 13.90 -4.96 -9.11
C SER A 126 12.90 -5.56 -10.10
N ASP A 127 11.61 -5.37 -9.84
CA ASP A 127 10.54 -6.09 -10.52
C ASP A 127 9.89 -5.23 -11.61
N TYR A 128 9.93 -3.90 -11.45
CA TYR A 128 9.32 -2.94 -12.38
C TYR A 128 10.34 -2.08 -13.13
N GLY A 129 11.64 -2.23 -12.84
CA GLY A 129 12.71 -1.50 -13.52
C GLY A 129 12.60 0.02 -13.36
N LEU A 130 11.91 0.50 -12.32
CA LEU A 130 11.72 1.92 -12.09
C LEU A 130 13.04 2.56 -11.66
N SER A 131 13.30 3.74 -12.20
CA SER A 131 14.42 4.60 -11.81
C SER A 131 13.90 5.96 -11.35
N GLU A 132 14.78 6.74 -10.74
CA GLU A 132 14.49 8.13 -10.40
C GLU A 132 14.02 8.89 -11.64
N THR A 133 12.98 9.72 -11.47
CA THR A 133 12.44 10.55 -12.55
C THR A 133 13.35 11.75 -12.79
N GLU A 134 13.73 11.98 -14.05
CA GLU A 134 14.54 13.13 -14.42
C GLU A 134 13.75 14.45 -14.31
N GLY A 135 14.43 15.54 -13.92
CA GLY A 135 13.82 16.87 -13.86
C GLY A 135 12.88 17.11 -12.67
N GLU A 136 12.84 16.20 -11.71
CA GLU A 136 12.08 16.37 -10.48
C GLU A 136 12.54 17.57 -9.65
N ASN A 137 11.60 18.17 -8.92
CA ASN A 137 11.90 19.30 -8.04
C ASN A 137 12.58 18.79 -6.75
N THR A 138 13.90 18.60 -6.81
CA THR A 138 14.71 18.10 -5.70
C THR A 138 14.58 18.94 -4.44
N ALA A 139 14.45 20.27 -4.56
CA ALA A 139 14.25 21.15 -3.41
C ALA A 139 12.91 20.90 -2.70
N LEU A 140 11.85 20.61 -3.48
CA LEU A 140 10.57 20.23 -2.90
C LEU A 140 10.62 18.86 -2.23
N TRP A 141 11.26 17.86 -2.86
CA TRP A 141 11.45 16.54 -2.25
C TRP A 141 12.28 16.60 -0.96
N GLN A 142 13.32 17.44 -0.93
CA GLN A 142 14.08 17.68 0.29
C GLN A 142 13.22 18.34 1.38
N ALA A 143 12.43 19.36 1.04
CA ALA A 143 11.53 20.01 2.00
C ALA A 143 10.49 19.04 2.59
N ARG A 144 9.99 18.09 1.79
CA ARG A 144 9.10 17.01 2.25
C ARG A 144 9.79 16.08 3.24
N ALA A 145 11.03 15.66 2.93
CA ALA A 145 11.84 14.83 3.82
C ALA A 145 12.15 15.55 5.14
N ASP A 146 12.53 16.83 5.08
CA ASP A 146 12.80 17.65 6.26
C ASP A 146 11.55 17.83 7.13
N ASN A 147 10.38 18.03 6.52
CA ASN A 147 9.11 18.10 7.23
C ASN A 147 8.76 16.77 7.92
N PHE A 148 8.98 15.63 7.26
CA PHE A 148 8.81 14.31 7.87
C PHE A 148 9.72 14.12 9.09
N LEU A 149 11.00 14.47 8.97
CA LEU A 149 11.95 14.41 10.07
C LEU A 149 11.56 15.35 11.21
N TYR A 150 11.08 16.55 10.90
CA TYR A 150 10.58 17.49 11.89
C TYR A 150 9.40 16.93 12.69
N MET A 151 8.43 16.30 12.01
CA MET A 151 7.28 15.65 12.66
C MET A 151 7.68 14.45 13.52
N LEU A 152 8.74 13.72 13.15
CA LEU A 152 9.28 12.62 13.97
C LEU A 152 9.93 13.09 15.28
N MET A 153 10.35 14.35 15.37
CA MET A 153 11.01 14.91 16.56
C MET A 153 10.05 15.60 17.53
N GLN A 154 8.76 15.71 17.20
CA GLN A 154 7.72 16.25 18.07
C GLN A 154 7.15 15.17 19.00
#